data_AF-A0A958FLN1-F1
#
_entry.id   AF-A0A958FLN1-F1
#
_cell.length_a   1.000
_cell.length_b   1.000
_cell.length_c   1.000
_cell.angle_alpha   90.00
_cell.angle_beta   90.00
_cell.angle_gamma   90.00
#
_symmetry.space_group_name_H-M   'P 1'
#
loop_
_entity.id
_entity.type
_entity.pdbx_description
1 polymer ?
#
loop_
_entity_poly.entity_id
_entity_poly.type
_entity_poly.pdbx_seq_one_letter_code
_entity_poly.pdbx_strand_id
1 'polypeptide(L)'
;NINIIDTRYRYRVENFIQTDAVINPGNSGGALVNLDGEVIGMNTAIATRNGYYQGYGFAIPVNLAKKVVDDILRYGRVRRAILGVVIQPVDDEEAKREGMTRPMGARIESTGPGSPADKAGMQRGDIILAVDGESVNSVNDLQIKIAQHQPGDT
;
A
#
# COMPACT_ATOMS: atom_id res chain seq x y z
N ASN A 1 -6.69 7.59 0.09
CA ASN A 1 -7.48 6.47 -0.45
C ASN A 1 -8.07 6.96 -1.77
N ILE A 2 -7.70 6.30 -2.88
CA ILE A 2 -7.97 6.82 -4.24
C ILE A 2 -9.23 6.13 -4.81
N ASN A 3 -9.76 5.10 -4.12
CA ASN A 3 -10.99 4.39 -4.47
C ASN A 3 -11.02 3.83 -5.91
N ILE A 4 -9.85 3.49 -6.46
CA ILE A 4 -9.74 2.87 -7.81
C ILE A 4 -9.96 1.36 -7.72
N ILE A 5 -9.73 0.74 -6.55
CA ILE A 5 -9.85 -0.71 -6.36
C ILE A 5 -11.14 -1.03 -5.61
N ASP A 6 -11.92 -1.98 -6.15
CA ASP A 6 -13.21 -2.44 -5.60
C ASP A 6 -13.13 -2.71 -4.08
N THR A 7 -14.02 -2.06 -3.32
CA THR A 7 -14.07 -2.06 -1.85
C THR A 7 -14.35 -3.43 -1.23
N ARG A 8 -14.82 -4.41 -2.01
CA ARG A 8 -15.02 -5.79 -1.56
C ARG A 8 -13.72 -6.52 -1.22
N TYR A 9 -12.58 -6.04 -1.72
CA TYR A 9 -11.28 -6.62 -1.38
C TYR A 9 -10.79 -6.07 -0.03
N ARG A 10 -10.70 -6.94 0.99
CA ARG A 10 -10.28 -6.56 2.36
C ARG A 10 -8.79 -6.22 2.49
N TYR A 11 -7.97 -6.60 1.50
CA TYR A 11 -6.51 -6.39 1.47
C TYR A 11 -6.09 -5.72 0.16
N ARG A 12 -6.63 -4.52 -0.08
CA ARG A 12 -6.23 -3.69 -1.22
C ARG A 12 -4.87 -3.06 -0.94
N VAL A 13 -4.07 -2.98 -1.99
CA VAL A 13 -2.86 -2.16 -1.99
C VAL A 13 -3.15 -1.01 -2.93
N GLU A 14 -3.51 0.15 -2.38
CA GLU A 14 -3.79 1.36 -3.16
C GLU A 14 -2.56 2.27 -3.21
N ASN A 15 -1.45 1.69 -3.64
CA ASN A 15 -0.20 2.41 -3.79
C ASN A 15 0.09 2.63 -5.25
N PHE A 16 -0.31 3.79 -5.71
CA PHE A 16 0.00 4.22 -7.04
C PHE A 16 0.95 5.40 -6.97
N ILE A 17 1.99 5.37 -7.79
CA ILE A 17 2.70 6.58 -8.16
C ILE A 17 1.71 7.41 -8.95
N GLN A 18 1.38 8.58 -8.41
CA GLN A 18 0.58 9.57 -9.11
C GLN A 18 1.50 10.40 -9.99
N THR A 19 1.11 10.59 -11.25
CA THR A 19 1.87 11.38 -12.21
C THR A 19 0.92 12.21 -13.08
N ASP A 20 1.41 13.37 -13.51
CA ASP A 20 0.80 14.22 -14.53
C ASP A 20 1.30 13.89 -15.95
N ALA A 21 2.18 12.89 -16.08
CA ALA A 21 2.51 12.31 -17.37
C ALA A 21 1.24 11.72 -18.02
N VAL A 22 1.08 11.96 -19.31
CA VAL A 22 -0.13 11.55 -20.04
C VAL A 22 -0.18 10.02 -20.13
N ILE A 23 -1.18 9.42 -19.48
CA ILE A 23 -1.51 8.00 -19.60
C ILE A 23 -2.82 7.88 -20.37
N ASN A 24 -2.77 7.23 -21.54
CA ASN A 24 -3.92 6.94 -22.39
C ASN A 24 -4.09 5.42 -22.58
N PRO A 25 -5.27 4.96 -23.02
CA PRO A 25 -5.44 3.57 -23.46
C PRO A 25 -4.34 3.15 -24.44
N GLY A 26 -3.73 2.00 -24.19
CA GLY A 26 -2.56 1.50 -24.95
C GLY A 26 -1.22 1.63 -24.21
N ASN A 27 -1.08 2.57 -23.27
CA ASN A 27 0.14 2.69 -22.44
C ASN A 27 0.09 1.79 -21.19
N SER A 28 -1.05 1.18 -20.89
CA SER A 28 -1.20 0.24 -19.76
C SER A 28 -0.24 -0.94 -19.89
N GLY A 29 0.47 -1.25 -18.81
CA GLY A 29 1.54 -2.25 -18.77
C GLY A 29 2.93 -1.70 -19.15
N GLY A 30 3.02 -0.50 -19.73
CA GLY A 30 4.27 0.16 -20.05
C GLY A 30 5.00 0.72 -18.82
N ALA A 31 6.29 1.02 -18.99
CA ALA A 31 7.13 1.56 -17.92
C ALA A 31 6.88 3.06 -17.66
N LEU A 32 6.90 3.43 -16.39
CA LEU A 32 7.15 4.79 -15.92
C LEU A 32 8.60 4.86 -15.47
N VAL A 33 9.37 5.82 -15.99
CA VAL A 33 10.81 5.95 -15.73
C VAL A 33 11.17 7.29 -15.08
N ASN A 34 12.26 7.32 -14.32
CA ASN A 34 12.87 8.57 -13.84
C ASN A 34 13.80 9.19 -14.90
N LEU A 35 14.43 10.33 -14.59
CA LEU A 35 15.31 11.05 -15.52
C LEU A 35 16.59 10.27 -15.87
N ASP A 36 16.98 9.31 -15.04
CA ASP A 36 18.12 8.43 -15.28
C ASP A 36 17.74 7.20 -16.14
N GLY A 37 16.47 7.10 -16.55
CA GLY A 37 15.95 5.99 -17.36
C GLY A 37 15.63 4.72 -16.55
N GLU A 38 15.65 4.80 -15.23
CA GLU A 38 15.31 3.68 -14.35
C GLU A 38 13.79 3.53 -14.25
N VAL A 39 13.30 2.29 -14.33
CA VAL A 39 11.87 2.00 -14.19
C VAL A 39 11.46 2.18 -12.73
N ILE A 40 10.57 3.13 -12.48
CA ILE A 40 10.01 3.42 -11.15
C ILE A 40 8.58 2.87 -10.98
N GLY A 41 7.87 2.60 -12.08
CA GLY A 41 6.54 2.02 -12.02
C GLY A 41 6.02 1.44 -13.33
N MET A 42 4.82 0.87 -13.27
CA MET A 42 4.09 0.30 -14.40
C MET A 42 2.75 1.03 -14.56
N ASN A 43 2.57 1.69 -15.69
CA ASN A 43 1.36 2.45 -15.99
C ASN A 43 0.15 1.52 -15.95
N THR A 44 -0.85 1.82 -15.14
CA THR A 44 -1.96 0.89 -14.88
C THR A 44 -3.30 1.52 -15.15
N ALA A 45 -3.57 2.67 -14.55
CA ALA A 45 -4.90 3.28 -14.59
C ALA A 45 -4.84 4.81 -14.66
N ILE A 46 -5.97 5.38 -15.03
CA ILE A 46 -6.28 6.80 -14.88
C ILE A 46 -7.51 6.90 -13.97
N ALA A 47 -7.53 7.85 -13.04
CA ALA A 47 -8.77 8.16 -12.32
C ALA A 47 -9.60 9.07 -13.22
N THR A 48 -10.51 8.47 -13.98
CA THR A 48 -11.37 9.19 -14.92
C THR A 48 -12.83 8.76 -14.76
N ARG A 49 -13.75 9.71 -14.86
CA ARG A 49 -15.19 9.42 -14.91
C ARG A 49 -15.67 9.12 -16.33
N ASN A 50 -14.90 9.49 -17.35
CA ASN A 50 -15.34 9.45 -18.76
C ASN A 50 -14.42 8.62 -19.67
N GLY A 51 -13.37 7.99 -19.13
CA GLY A 51 -12.45 7.14 -19.89
C GLY A 51 -11.24 7.87 -20.50
N TYR A 52 -11.15 9.19 -20.35
CA TYR A 52 -10.05 10.01 -20.87
C TYR A 52 -9.17 10.55 -19.75
N TYR A 53 -7.89 10.80 -20.08
CA TYR A 53 -6.95 11.44 -19.16
C TYR A 53 -7.45 12.82 -18.70
N GLN A 54 -7.42 13.06 -17.39
CA GLN A 54 -7.88 14.33 -16.78
C GLN A 54 -6.83 14.91 -15.81
N GLY A 55 -5.53 14.65 -16.04
CA GLY A 55 -4.45 15.16 -15.17
C GLY A 55 -3.96 14.20 -14.08
N TYR A 56 -4.51 12.98 -14.01
CA TYR A 56 -4.21 12.02 -12.95
C TYR A 56 -3.91 10.62 -13.54
N GLY A 57 -2.63 10.33 -13.74
CA GLY A 57 -2.12 9.02 -14.09
C GLY A 57 -1.69 8.24 -12.86
N PHE A 58 -1.89 6.91 -12.88
CA PHE A 58 -1.53 6.00 -11.79
C PHE A 58 -0.68 4.85 -12.30
N ALA A 59 0.50 4.69 -11.69
CA ALA A 59 1.40 3.59 -11.96
C ALA A 59 1.62 2.73 -10.70
N ILE A 60 1.64 1.40 -10.87
CA ILE A 60 2.04 0.46 -9.81
C ILE A 60 3.56 0.61 -9.58
N PRO A 61 4.05 0.81 -8.34
CA PRO A 61 5.48 0.89 -8.06
C PRO A 61 6.25 -0.35 -8.52
N VAL A 62 7.45 -0.15 -9.08
CA VAL A 62 8.25 -1.23 -9.66
C VAL A 62 8.58 -2.34 -8.65
N ASN A 63 8.80 -2.00 -7.38
CA ASN A 63 9.13 -2.98 -6.33
C ASN A 63 7.95 -3.93 -6.07
N LEU A 64 6.71 -3.43 -6.12
CA LEU A 64 5.52 -4.28 -6.00
C LEU A 64 5.36 -5.19 -7.21
N ALA A 65 5.60 -4.66 -8.42
CA ALA A 65 5.56 -5.46 -9.65
C ALA A 65 6.62 -6.58 -9.64
N LYS A 66 7.86 -6.26 -9.26
CA LYS A 66 8.95 -7.24 -9.11
C LYS A 66 8.57 -8.37 -8.16
N LYS A 67 8.04 -8.02 -6.99
CA LYS A 67 7.58 -8.99 -5.98
C LYS A 67 6.49 -9.93 -6.52
N VAL A 68 5.51 -9.37 -7.26
CA VAL A 68 4.44 -10.17 -7.89
C VAL A 68 4.99 -11.13 -8.94
N VAL A 69 5.93 -10.67 -9.79
CA VAL A 69 6.59 -11.52 -10.79
C VAL A 69 7.36 -12.65 -10.09
N ASP A 70 8.14 -12.33 -9.07
CA ASP A 70 8.90 -13.31 -8.28
C ASP A 70 7.99 -14.38 -7.68
N ASP A 71 6.83 -13.99 -7.13
CA ASP A 71 5.86 -14.94 -6.58
C ASP A 71 5.30 -15.89 -7.64
N ILE A 72 4.93 -15.36 -8.81
CA ILE A 72 4.38 -16.15 -9.91
C ILE A 72 5.42 -17.13 -10.43
N LEU A 73 6.66 -16.68 -10.63
CA LEU A 73 7.75 -17.53 -11.12
C LEU A 73 8.10 -18.66 -10.14
N ARG A 74 8.13 -18.37 -8.83
CA ARG A 74 8.53 -19.34 -7.80
C ARG A 74 7.40 -20.27 -7.35
N TYR A 75 6.17 -19.79 -7.30
CA TYR A 75 5.06 -20.50 -6.66
C TYR A 75 3.84 -20.71 -7.57
N GLY A 76 3.86 -20.19 -8.80
CA GLY A 76 2.72 -20.23 -9.73
C GLY A 76 1.53 -19.35 -9.30
N ARG A 77 1.65 -18.58 -8.22
CA ARG A 77 0.61 -17.71 -7.67
C ARG A 77 1.19 -16.60 -6.80
N VAL A 78 0.49 -15.48 -6.72
CA VAL A 78 0.82 -14.38 -5.80
C VAL A 78 0.56 -14.80 -4.36
N ARG A 79 1.51 -14.53 -3.44
CA ARG A 79 1.38 -14.84 -2.01
C ARG A 79 1.47 -13.55 -1.20
N ARG A 80 0.39 -13.09 -0.60
CA ARG A 80 0.38 -11.83 0.16
C ARG A 80 0.68 -12.07 1.63
N ALA A 81 1.65 -11.34 2.19
CA ALA A 81 1.83 -11.25 3.62
C ALA A 81 0.67 -10.45 4.24
N ILE A 82 0.24 -10.87 5.43
CA ILE A 82 -0.78 -10.19 6.22
C ILE A 82 -0.36 -10.19 7.69
N LEU A 83 -0.55 -9.06 8.37
CA LEU A 83 -0.43 -9.00 9.83
C LEU A 83 -1.69 -9.56 10.52
N GLY A 84 -2.85 -9.47 9.86
CA GLY A 84 -4.14 -9.87 10.41
C GLY A 84 -4.75 -8.83 11.37
N VAL A 85 -4.54 -7.55 11.07
CA VAL A 85 -5.09 -6.41 11.81
C VAL A 85 -6.22 -5.72 11.03
N VAL A 86 -7.17 -5.14 11.75
CA VAL A 86 -8.06 -4.09 11.26
C VAL A 86 -7.45 -2.77 11.71
N ILE A 87 -7.24 -1.86 10.76
CA ILE A 87 -6.54 -0.59 11.01
C ILE A 87 -7.36 0.62 10.60
N GLN A 88 -7.12 1.73 11.29
CA GLN A 88 -7.74 3.02 11.05
C GLN A 88 -6.68 4.12 10.97
N PRO A 89 -6.94 5.22 10.24
CA PRO A 89 -6.11 6.41 10.32
C PRO A 89 -6.11 6.96 11.75
N VAL A 90 -4.97 7.52 12.16
CA VAL A 90 -4.88 8.34 13.37
C VAL A 90 -5.48 9.71 13.05
N ASP A 91 -6.38 10.20 13.91
CA ASP A 91 -6.96 11.54 13.79
C ASP A 91 -6.18 12.60 14.58
N ASP A 92 -6.52 13.88 14.40
CA ASP A 92 -5.85 15.00 15.05
C ASP A 92 -5.99 15.00 16.58
N GLU A 93 -7.11 14.49 17.11
CA GLU A 93 -7.33 14.45 18.56
C GLU A 93 -6.48 13.36 19.20
N GLU A 94 -6.44 12.19 18.58
CA GLU A 94 -5.60 11.06 18.97
C GLU A 94 -4.12 11.41 18.88
N ALA A 95 -3.68 12.00 17.77
CA ALA A 95 -2.31 12.45 17.61
C ALA A 95 -1.89 13.41 18.74
N LYS A 96 -2.76 14.35 19.12
CA LYS A 96 -2.52 15.28 20.25
C LYS A 96 -2.47 14.56 21.59
N ARG A 97 -3.36 13.59 21.85
CA ARG A 97 -3.35 12.79 23.08
C ARG A 97 -2.05 12.00 23.24
N GLU A 98 -1.53 11.48 22.14
CA GLU A 98 -0.29 10.69 22.11
C GLU A 98 0.99 11.56 21.98
N GLY A 99 0.86 12.89 22.04
CA GLY A 99 2.00 13.82 21.98
C GLY A 99 2.67 13.91 20.60
N MET A 100 2.00 13.49 19.53
CA MET A 100 2.49 13.58 18.16
C MET A 100 2.37 15.01 17.64
N THR A 101 3.34 15.45 16.84
CA THR A 101 3.33 16.78 16.20
C THR A 101 2.33 16.89 15.06
N ARG A 102 1.93 15.76 14.48
CA ARG A 102 0.92 15.61 13.43
C ARG A 102 0.39 14.17 13.43
N PRO A 103 -0.82 13.92 12.89
CA PRO A 103 -1.28 12.55 12.67
C PRO A 103 -0.34 11.78 11.75
N MET A 104 0.02 10.57 12.17
CA MET A 104 0.81 9.61 11.42
C MET A 104 0.59 8.19 11.94
N GLY A 105 1.05 7.21 11.18
CA GLY A 105 0.91 5.80 11.54
C GLY A 105 -0.42 5.18 11.11
N ALA A 106 -0.66 3.98 11.64
CA ALA A 106 -1.90 3.24 11.48
C ALA A 106 -2.31 2.66 12.83
N ARG A 107 -3.47 3.08 13.34
CA ARG A 107 -4.00 2.58 14.61
C ARG A 107 -4.68 1.23 14.41
N ILE A 108 -4.43 0.30 15.32
CA ILE A 108 -5.08 -1.00 15.36
C ILE A 108 -6.46 -0.86 16.03
N GLU A 109 -7.50 -1.21 15.28
CA GLU A 109 -8.86 -1.32 15.80
C GLU A 109 -9.15 -2.71 16.37
N SER A 110 -8.59 -3.76 15.75
CA SER A 110 -8.63 -5.13 16.26
C SER A 110 -7.59 -6.03 15.59
N THR A 111 -7.25 -7.12 16.27
CA THR A 111 -6.48 -8.24 15.71
C THR A 111 -7.41 -9.40 15.41
N GLY A 112 -7.11 -10.16 14.36
CA GLY A 112 -7.79 -11.42 14.07
C GLY A 112 -7.33 -12.51 15.04
N PRO A 113 -8.22 -13.32 15.64
CA PRO A 113 -7.80 -14.42 16.51
C PRO A 113 -6.83 -15.38 15.81
N GLY A 114 -5.69 -15.66 16.46
CA GLY A 114 -4.63 -16.53 15.93
C GLY A 114 -3.80 -15.93 14.78
N SER A 115 -4.02 -14.66 14.44
CA SER A 115 -3.22 -13.94 13.44
C SER A 115 -1.77 -13.70 13.90
N PRO A 116 -0.85 -13.38 12.96
CA PRO A 116 0.50 -12.94 13.33
C PRO A 116 0.52 -11.80 14.35
N ALA A 117 -0.32 -10.77 14.16
CA ALA A 117 -0.43 -9.64 15.08
C ALA A 117 -0.92 -10.04 16.48
N ASP A 118 -1.93 -10.93 16.55
CA ASP A 118 -2.43 -11.47 17.81
C ASP A 118 -1.35 -12.26 18.57
N LYS A 119 -0.62 -13.12 17.85
CA LYS A 119 0.51 -13.88 18.41
C LYS A 119 1.68 -13.01 18.85
N ALA A 120 1.88 -11.87 18.18
CA ALA A 120 2.89 -10.88 18.55
C ALA A 120 2.45 -10.00 19.73
N GLY A 121 1.21 -10.16 20.23
CA GLY A 121 0.68 -9.41 21.37
C GLY A 121 0.25 -7.98 21.02
N MET A 122 0.04 -7.66 19.74
CA MET A 122 -0.47 -6.36 19.31
C MET A 122 -1.90 -6.17 19.81
N GLN A 123 -2.24 -4.95 20.24
CA GLN A 123 -3.51 -4.66 20.90
C GLN A 123 -4.30 -3.57 20.19
N ARG A 124 -5.61 -3.52 20.49
CA ARG A 124 -6.47 -2.41 20.08
C ARG A 124 -5.95 -1.12 20.71
N GLY A 125 -5.80 -0.08 19.91
CA GLY A 125 -5.26 1.22 20.33
C GLY A 125 -3.80 1.44 19.96
N ASP A 126 -3.02 0.38 19.71
CA ASP A 126 -1.64 0.51 19.28
C ASP A 126 -1.55 1.28 17.96
N ILE A 127 -0.55 2.17 17.85
CA ILE A 127 -0.27 2.91 16.61
C ILE A 127 1.04 2.40 16.02
N ILE A 128 0.95 1.84 14.82
CA ILE A 128 2.12 1.37 14.08
C ILE A 128 2.79 2.58 13.43
N LEU A 129 3.98 2.94 13.93
CA LEU A 129 4.74 4.10 13.48
C LEU A 129 5.89 3.76 12.53
N ALA A 130 6.33 2.50 12.48
CA ALA A 130 7.39 2.05 11.60
C ALA A 130 7.27 0.56 11.25
N VAL A 131 7.83 0.17 10.11
CA VAL A 131 8.10 -1.22 9.70
C VAL A 131 9.55 -1.27 9.25
N ASP A 132 10.34 -2.19 9.79
CA ASP A 132 11.78 -2.34 9.49
C ASP A 132 12.60 -1.05 9.65
N GLY A 133 12.22 -0.21 10.62
CA GLY A 133 12.85 1.08 10.86
C GLY A 133 12.41 2.20 9.89
N GLU A 134 11.62 1.89 8.87
CA GLU A 134 11.04 2.89 7.98
C GLU A 134 9.71 3.44 8.53
N SER A 135 9.57 4.76 8.56
CA SER A 135 8.38 5.44 9.08
C SER A 135 7.11 5.02 8.32
N VAL A 136 6.03 4.83 9.06
CA VAL A 136 4.67 4.65 8.54
C VAL A 136 3.90 5.95 8.74
N ASN A 137 3.54 6.60 7.64
CA ASN A 137 2.85 7.89 7.68
C ASN A 137 1.33 7.77 7.56
N SER A 138 0.82 6.61 7.12
CA SER A 138 -0.62 6.37 6.96
C SER A 138 -0.95 4.88 6.92
N VAL A 139 -2.24 4.56 6.99
CA VAL A 139 -2.78 3.20 6.75
C VAL A 139 -2.30 2.62 5.42
N ASN A 140 -2.30 3.41 4.35
CA ASN A 140 -1.89 2.93 3.03
C ASN A 140 -0.39 2.61 3.02
N ASP A 141 0.43 3.46 3.65
CA ASP A 141 1.88 3.26 3.81
C ASP A 141 2.19 1.93 4.52
N LEU A 142 1.48 1.64 5.62
CA LEU A 142 1.61 0.34 6.29
C LEU A 142 1.26 -0.82 5.35
N GLN A 143 0.12 -0.75 4.67
CA GLN A 143 -0.32 -1.82 3.75
C GLN A 143 0.69 -2.08 2.64
N ILE A 144 1.38 -1.05 2.17
CA ILE A 144 2.43 -1.13 1.16
C ILE A 144 3.63 -1.89 1.69
N LYS A 145 4.16 -1.45 2.83
CA LYS A 145 5.35 -2.06 3.43
C LYS A 145 5.09 -3.55 3.67
N ILE A 146 3.95 -3.89 4.27
CA ILE A 146 3.54 -5.27 4.48
C ILE A 146 3.37 -6.05 3.15
N ALA A 147 2.84 -5.44 2.09
CA ALA A 147 2.66 -6.12 0.81
C ALA A 147 3.98 -6.46 0.08
N GLN A 148 5.10 -5.84 0.45
CA GLN A 148 6.42 -6.14 -0.10
C GLN A 148 7.06 -7.38 0.55
N HIS A 149 6.58 -7.80 1.72
CA HIS A 149 7.06 -8.99 2.41
C HIS A 149 6.49 -10.29 1.85
N GLN A 150 7.22 -11.37 2.12
CA GLN A 150 6.78 -12.74 1.93
C GLN A 150 6.09 -13.25 3.21
N PRO A 151 5.08 -14.14 3.07
CA PRO A 151 4.57 -14.85 4.23
C PRO A 151 5.68 -15.63 4.93
N GLY A 152 5.88 -15.36 6.23
CA GLY A 152 6.91 -15.99 7.05
C GLY A 152 8.12 -15.10 7.33
N ASP A 153 8.22 -13.93 6.70
CA ASP A 153 9.20 -12.91 7.08
C ASP A 153 8.94 -12.43 8.53
N THR A 154 10.01 -12.10 9.25
CA THR A 154 10.01 -11.69 10.66
C THR A 154 10.19 -10.20 10.83
#